data_AF-A0A959YTG7-F1
#
_entry.id   AF-A0A959YTG7-F1
#
_cell.length_a   1.000
_cell.length_b   1.000
_cell.length_c   1.000
_cell.angle_alpha   90.00
_cell.angle_beta   90.00
_cell.angle_gamma   90.00
#
_symmetry.space_group_name_H-M   'P 1'
#
loop_
_entity.id
_entity.type
_entity.pdbx_description
1 polymer ?
#
loop_
_entity_poly.entity_id
_entity_poly.type
_entity_poly.pdbx_seq_one_letter_code
_entity_poly.pdbx_strand_id
1 'polypeptide(L)'
;EPGIFWLKMGSELVHANQDSLDLKTDISGIRIPAFVGYQIIGGDDENIFGLRVFGGPTASWVTKIEANDNKLEKDNFNNLIWGIDAGVGIDVWLLFIDWGYEWGITQVFKDDPEKTKNNAFWGNVGIRIRF
;
A
#
# COMPACT_ATOMS: atom_id res chain seq x y z
N GLU A 1 -9.03 11.47 -1.26
CA GLU A 1 -9.41 11.36 0.16
C GLU A 1 -8.14 11.50 1.00
N PRO A 2 -8.03 12.51 1.89
CA PRO A 2 -6.88 12.62 2.79
C PRO A 2 -7.08 11.70 4.00
N GLY A 3 -6.05 10.93 4.37
CA GLY A 3 -6.09 10.02 5.53
C GLY A 3 -4.70 9.50 5.91
N ILE A 4 -4.56 9.07 7.17
CA ILE A 4 -3.36 8.38 7.67
C ILE A 4 -3.74 6.92 7.89
N PHE A 5 -2.99 6.00 7.28
CA PHE A 5 -3.28 4.57 7.34
C PHE A 5 -2.12 3.82 8.00
N TRP A 6 -2.44 2.90 8.92
CA TRP A 6 -1.46 1.96 9.45
C TRP A 6 -1.25 0.83 8.43
N LEU A 7 -0.05 0.71 7.88
CA LEU A 7 0.28 -0.32 6.90
C LEU A 7 1.07 -1.45 7.57
N LYS A 8 0.52 -2.66 7.53
CA LYS A 8 1.29 -3.89 7.79
C LYS A 8 1.45 -4.62 6.46
N MET A 9 2.67 -4.67 5.93
CA MET A 9 2.98 -5.33 4.68
C MET A 9 3.79 -6.60 4.99
N GLY A 10 3.13 -7.76 4.93
CA GLY A 10 3.82 -9.05 4.99
C GLY A 10 4.33 -9.40 3.60
N SER A 11 5.64 -9.58 3.45
CA SER A 11 6.24 -10.04 2.20
C SER A 11 6.82 -11.43 2.40
N GLU A 12 6.27 -12.42 1.69
CA GLU A 12 6.79 -13.79 1.64
C GLU A 12 7.58 -13.94 0.33
N LEU A 13 8.91 -13.96 0.43
CA LEU A 13 9.78 -14.14 -0.72
C LEU A 13 10.02 -15.64 -0.93
N VAL A 14 9.32 -16.25 -1.89
CA VAL A 14 9.54 -17.64 -2.27
C VAL A 14 10.57 -17.71 -3.40
N HIS A 15 11.81 -18.10 -3.08
CA HIS A 15 12.83 -18.40 -4.09
C HIS A 15 12.59 -19.80 -4.70
N ALA A 16 12.50 -19.87 -6.03
CA ALA A 16 12.05 -21.07 -6.76
C ALA A 16 13.14 -22.12 -7.04
N ASN A 17 14.32 -22.09 -6.40
CA ASN A 17 15.31 -23.15 -6.62
C ASN A 17 16.32 -23.29 -5.46
N GLN A 18 16.28 -24.46 -4.85
CA GLN A 18 17.13 -25.02 -3.77
C GLN A 18 16.97 -24.44 -2.35
N ASP A 19 16.63 -25.36 -1.44
CA ASP A 19 16.47 -25.26 0.02
C ASP A 19 15.52 -24.19 0.54
N SER A 20 14.42 -24.67 1.15
CA SER A 20 13.33 -23.91 1.73
C SER A 20 13.79 -22.98 2.86
N LEU A 21 14.34 -21.82 2.48
CA LEU A 21 14.48 -20.65 3.34
C LEU A 21 13.13 -19.93 3.37
N ASP A 22 12.31 -20.29 4.35
CA ASP A 22 11.02 -19.66 4.63
C ASP A 22 11.26 -18.29 5.29
N LEU A 23 11.75 -17.34 4.49
CA LEU A 23 12.07 -15.97 4.92
C LEU A 23 10.79 -15.14 4.97
N LYS A 24 10.08 -15.24 6.11
CA LYS A 24 9.00 -14.31 6.45
C LYS A 24 9.62 -13.01 6.97
N THR A 25 9.44 -11.94 6.20
CA THR A 25 9.88 -10.60 6.58
C THR A 25 8.63 -9.74 6.79
N ASP A 26 8.36 -9.39 8.05
CA ASP A 26 7.29 -8.46 8.41
C ASP A 26 7.82 -7.03 8.34
N ILE A 27 7.40 -6.29 7.31
CA ILE A 27 7.74 -4.87 7.16
C ILE A 27 6.56 -4.05 7.68
N SER A 28 6.78 -3.36 8.80
CA SER A 28 5.82 -2.39 9.33
C SER A 28 6.26 -0.97 9.00
N GLY A 29 5.31 -0.16 8.55
CA GLY A 29 5.58 1.21 8.16
C GLY A 29 4.37 2.10 8.26
N ILE A 30 4.62 3.40 8.15
CA ILE A 30 3.57 4.41 8.05
C ILE A 30 3.45 4.77 6.57
N ARG A 31 2.25 4.62 6.01
CA ARG A 31 1.96 5.04 4.63
C ARG A 31 1.15 6.33 4.66
N ILE A 32 1.63 7.31 3.91
CA ILE A 32 1.00 8.62 3.71
C ILE A 32 0.65 8.74 2.21
N PRO A 33 -0.60 8.46 1.82
CA PRO A 33 -1.06 8.69 0.46
C PRO A 33 -1.59 10.11 0.29
N ALA A 34 -1.33 10.71 -0.87
CA ALA A 34 -1.93 11.98 -1.28
C ALA A 34 -2.80 11.76 -2.53
N PHE A 35 -4.06 11.37 -2.33
CA PHE A 35 -4.95 10.99 -3.44
C PHE A 35 -5.92 12.09 -3.85
N VAL A 36 -5.93 12.37 -5.14
CA VAL A 36 -6.99 13.10 -5.84
C VAL A 36 -7.88 12.09 -6.53
N GLY A 37 -9.20 12.29 -6.43
CA GLY A 37 -10.17 11.38 -7.02
C GLY A 37 -11.34 12.12 -7.63
N TYR A 38 -12.01 11.41 -8.55
CA TYR A 38 -13.20 11.87 -9.24
C TYR A 38 -14.34 10.87 -9.02
N GLN A 39 -15.47 11.38 -8.55
CA GLN A 39 -16.70 10.61 -8.41
C GLN A 39 -17.34 10.48 -9.79
N ILE A 40 -17.40 9.26 -10.32
CA ILE A 40 -18.02 8.96 -11.62
C ILE A 40 -19.54 8.82 -11.45
N ILE A 41 -19.99 8.18 -10.37
CA ILE A 41 -21.40 7.91 -10.08
C ILE A 41 -21.69 8.26 -8.61
N GLY A 42 -22.88 8.79 -8.32
CA GLY A 42 -23.35 9.01 -6.94
C GLY A 42 -22.83 10.30 -6.29
N GLY A 43 -22.85 11.41 -7.04
CA GLY A 43 -22.35 12.72 -6.59
C GLY A 43 -23.26 13.48 -5.60
N ASP A 44 -24.53 13.08 -5.48
CA ASP A 44 -25.51 13.72 -4.58
C ASP A 44 -25.76 12.88 -3.32
N ASP A 45 -26.06 13.53 -2.19
CA ASP A 45 -26.25 12.92 -0.87
C ASP A 45 -27.40 11.90 -0.78
N GLU A 46 -28.28 11.86 -1.78
CA GLU A 46 -29.40 10.92 -1.86
C GLU A 46 -29.02 9.57 -2.51
N ASN A 47 -27.83 9.47 -3.13
CA ASN A 47 -27.42 8.27 -3.84
C ASN A 47 -26.87 7.21 -2.89
N ILE A 48 -27.58 6.07 -2.84
CA ILE A 48 -27.17 4.87 -2.08
C ILE A 48 -25.93 4.21 -2.71
N PHE A 49 -25.63 4.47 -3.98
CA PHE A 49 -24.48 3.90 -4.69
C PHE A 49 -23.58 4.99 -5.26
N GLY A 50 -22.28 4.83 -5.05
CA GLY A 50 -21.24 5.69 -5.62
C GLY A 50 -20.11 4.89 -6.25
N LEU A 51 -19.56 5.41 -7.35
CA LEU A 51 -18.35 4.90 -7.98
C LEU A 51 -17.34 6.04 -8.09
N ARG A 52 -16.12 5.80 -7.65
CA ARG A 52 -15.00 6.75 -7.75
C ARG A 52 -13.77 6.12 -8.36
N VAL A 53 -12.96 6.96 -8.98
CA VAL A 53 -11.58 6.66 -9.35
C VAL A 53 -10.67 7.64 -8.62
N PHE A 54 -9.49 7.19 -8.21
CA PHE A 54 -8.54 8.03 -7.50
C PHE A 54 -7.12 7.60 -7.80
N GLY A 55 -6.19 8.53 -7.60
CA GLY A 55 -4.77 8.24 -7.73
C GLY A 55 -3.92 9.38 -7.19
N GLY A 56 -2.64 9.09 -7.01
CA GLY A 56 -1.69 10.08 -6.54
C GLY A 56 -0.40 9.46 -6.01
N PRO A 57 0.53 10.32 -5.57
CA PRO A 57 1.78 9.85 -4.98
C PRO A 57 1.55 9.26 -3.59
N THR A 58 2.38 8.29 -3.23
CA THR A 58 2.44 7.69 -1.90
C THR A 58 3.86 7.82 -1.35
N ALA A 59 3.96 8.09 -0.05
CA ALA A 59 5.20 8.03 0.70
C ALA A 59 5.04 7.02 1.84
N SER A 60 5.91 6.01 1.88
CA SER A 60 5.92 4.99 2.91
C SER A 60 7.21 5.07 3.70
N TRP A 61 7.11 5.33 5.00
CA TRP A 61 8.23 5.31 5.93
C TRP A 61 8.32 3.95 6.60
N VAL A 62 9.43 3.24 6.41
CA VAL A 62 9.66 1.92 7.01
C VAL A 62 10.11 2.11 8.47
N THR A 63 9.28 1.69 9.43
CA THR A 63 9.52 1.95 10.87
C THR A 63 10.00 0.71 11.61
N LYS A 64 9.69 -0.51 11.16
CA LYS A 64 10.14 -1.75 11.79
C LYS A 64 10.30 -2.85 10.75
N ILE A 65 11.37 -3.62 10.90
CA ILE A 65 11.63 -4.83 10.12
C ILE A 65 11.84 -5.91 11.14
N GLU A 66 10.93 -6.87 11.18
CA GLU A 66 11.08 -8.10 11.96
C GLU A 66 11.42 -9.20 10.96
N ALA A 67 12.64 -9.71 11.04
CA ALA A 67 13.10 -10.88 10.30
C ALA A 67 13.44 -11.97 11.32
N ASN A 68 13.03 -13.21 11.04
CA ASN A 68 13.35 -14.37 11.89
C ASN A 68 14.83 -14.78 11.84
N ASP A 69 15.61 -14.21 10.91
CA ASP A 69 17.03 -14.49 10.74
C ASP A 69 17.83 -13.20 10.96
N ASN A 70 18.86 -13.26 11.83
CA ASN A 70 19.66 -12.12 12.30
C ASN A 70 20.56 -11.49 11.20
N LYS A 71 20.26 -11.72 9.91
CA LYS A 71 21.03 -11.25 8.75
C LYS A 71 20.38 -10.10 7.99
N LEU A 72 19.16 -9.72 8.34
CA LEU A 72 18.44 -8.59 7.75
C LEU A 72 18.25 -7.50 8.80
N GLU A 73 19.19 -6.56 8.86
CA GLU A 73 19.08 -5.37 9.70
C GLU A 73 18.37 -4.23 8.95
N LYS A 74 17.76 -3.30 9.72
CA LYS A 74 17.09 -2.10 9.21
C LYS A 74 17.93 -1.27 8.24
N ASP A 75 19.25 -1.31 8.38
CA ASP A 75 20.16 -0.47 7.59
C ASP A 75 20.19 -0.83 6.10
N ASN A 76 19.82 -2.06 5.74
CA ASN A 76 19.77 -2.54 4.36
C ASN A 76 18.58 -1.98 3.57
N PHE A 77 17.59 -1.39 4.24
CA PHE A 77 16.36 -0.90 3.65
C PHE A 77 16.37 0.62 3.52
N ASN A 78 15.69 1.12 2.49
CA ASN A 78 15.47 2.54 2.34
C ASN A 78 14.39 3.01 3.32
N ASN A 79 14.70 3.99 4.15
CA ASN A 79 13.79 4.48 5.19
C ASN A 79 12.54 5.15 4.60
N LEU A 80 12.66 5.68 3.38
CA LEU A 80 11.58 6.36 2.68
C LEU A 80 11.40 5.77 1.29
N ILE A 81 10.21 5.21 1.04
CA ILE A 81 9.83 4.60 -0.23
C ILE A 81 8.73 5.45 -0.86
N TRP A 82 8.94 5.89 -2.09
CA TRP A 82 7.96 6.62 -2.88
C TRP A 82 7.29 5.70 -3.90
N GLY A 83 5.99 5.91 -4.09
CA GLY A 83 5.19 5.22 -5.08
C GLY A 83 4.21 6.18 -5.77
N ILE A 84 3.62 5.68 -6.85
CA ILE A 84 2.39 6.20 -7.43
C ILE A 84 1.34 5.12 -7.28
N ASP A 85 0.13 5.54 -6.95
CA ASP A 85 -1.00 4.65 -6.76
C ASP A 85 -2.16 5.11 -7.63
N ALA A 86 -2.92 4.15 -8.12
CA ALA A 86 -4.20 4.36 -8.76
C ALA A 86 -5.18 3.28 -8.32
N GLY A 87 -6.42 3.68 -8.10
CA GLY A 87 -7.45 2.79 -7.61
C GLY A 87 -8.85 3.23 -7.98
N VAL A 88 -9.78 2.33 -7.69
CA VAL A 88 -11.21 2.54 -7.86
C VAL A 88 -11.90 2.23 -6.54
N GLY A 89 -13.00 2.92 -6.29
CA GLY A 89 -13.76 2.80 -5.06
C GLY A 89 -15.24 2.69 -5.35
N ILE A 90 -15.90 1.82 -4.61
CA ILE A 90 -17.35 1.67 -4.63
C ILE A 90 -17.87 2.04 -3.26
N ASP A 91 -18.84 2.95 -3.23
CA ASP A 91 -19.55 3.37 -2.04
C ASP A 91 -20.97 2.80 -2.09
N VAL A 92 -21.41 2.13 -1.02
CA VAL A 92 -22.78 1.64 -0.86
C VAL A 92 -23.31 2.09 0.49
N TRP A 93 -24.17 3.11 0.46
CA TRP A 93 -24.77 3.74 1.63
C TRP A 93 -23.71 4.29 2.60
N LEU A 94 -23.38 3.53 3.64
CA LEU A 94 -22.35 3.85 4.63
C LEU A 94 -21.08 3.01 4.45
N LEU A 95 -21.09 1.97 3.63
CA LEU A 95 -19.94 1.12 3.39
C LEU A 95 -19.15 1.63 2.19
N PHE A 96 -17.83 1.54 2.24
CA PHE A 96 -16.99 1.73 1.08
C PHE A 96 -16.02 0.56 0.92
N ILE A 97 -15.73 0.25 -0.32
CA ILE A 97 -14.71 -0.71 -0.72
C ILE A 97 -13.82 -0.03 -1.75
N ASP A 98 -12.54 0.05 -1.43
CA ASP A 98 -11.51 0.58 -2.31
C ASP A 98 -10.52 -0.52 -2.66
N TRP A 99 -10.01 -0.46 -3.87
CA TRP A 99 -8.97 -1.33 -4.36
C TRP A 99 -8.07 -0.56 -5.30
N GLY A 100 -6.77 -0.85 -5.24
CA GLY A 100 -5.78 -0.11 -5.99
C GLY A 100 -4.51 -0.91 -6.22
N TYR A 101 -3.65 -0.30 -7.03
CA TYR A 101 -2.34 -0.82 -7.35
C TYR A 101 -1.30 0.28 -7.19
N GLU A 102 -0.31 0.00 -6.35
CA GLU A 102 0.85 0.86 -6.13
C GLU A 102 2.00 0.41 -7.04
N TRP A 103 2.54 1.35 -7.81
CA TRP A 103 3.82 1.24 -8.51
C TRP A 103 4.91 1.93 -7.70
N GLY A 104 5.91 1.18 -7.28
CA GLY A 104 7.07 1.70 -6.56
C GLY A 104 7.99 2.48 -7.49
N ILE A 105 8.30 3.72 -7.12
CA ILE A 105 9.26 4.56 -7.86
C ILE A 105 10.67 4.30 -7.35
N THR A 106 10.83 4.22 -6.02
CA THR A 106 12.13 4.04 -5.37
C THR A 106 12.42 2.59 -5.05
N GLN A 107 13.71 2.28 -4.97
CA GLN A 107 14.20 0.97 -4.55
C GLN A 107 13.92 0.76 -3.06
N VAL A 108 13.50 -0.45 -2.72
CA VAL A 108 13.22 -0.88 -1.34
C VAL A 108 14.51 -1.16 -0.57
N PHE A 109 15.52 -1.69 -1.28
CA PHE A 109 16.84 -2.03 -0.76
C PHE A 109 17.88 -1.01 -1.23
N LYS A 110 18.84 -0.65 -0.37
CA LYS A 110 19.86 0.37 -0.68
C LYS A 110 20.93 -0.12 -1.66
N ASP A 111 21.26 -1.42 -1.66
CA ASP A 111 22.35 -2.03 -2.43
C ASP A 111 21.88 -3.15 -3.37
N ASP A 112 20.69 -3.00 -3.96
CA ASP A 112 20.15 -4.01 -4.87
C ASP A 112 20.55 -3.74 -6.35
N PRO A 113 21.39 -4.59 -6.96
CA PRO A 113 21.78 -4.44 -8.37
C PRO A 113 20.61 -4.59 -9.35
N GLU A 114 19.50 -5.21 -8.94
CA GLU A 114 18.32 -5.43 -9.78
C GLU A 114 17.30 -4.28 -9.70
N LYS A 115 17.53 -3.27 -8.84
CA LYS A 115 16.61 -2.14 -8.60
C LYS A 115 15.19 -2.61 -8.31
N THR A 116 15.01 -3.56 -7.39
CA THR A 116 13.69 -4.10 -7.05
C THR A 116 12.76 -2.97 -6.59
N LYS A 117 11.66 -2.82 -7.31
CA LYS A 117 10.60 -1.84 -7.04
C LYS A 117 9.47 -2.53 -6.30
N ASN A 118 8.95 -1.88 -5.25
CA ASN A 118 7.76 -2.38 -4.55
C ASN A 118 6.53 -2.18 -5.42
N ASN A 119 5.91 -3.24 -5.89
CA ASN A 119 4.60 -3.16 -6.53
C ASN A 119 3.60 -3.94 -5.69
N ALA A 120 2.47 -3.32 -5.33
CA ALA A 120 1.53 -3.91 -4.40
C ALA A 120 0.08 -3.68 -4.82
N PHE A 121 -0.71 -4.74 -4.82
CA PHE A 121 -2.17 -4.64 -4.79
C PHE A 121 -2.63 -4.41 -3.36
N TRP A 122 -3.62 -3.55 -3.17
CA TRP A 122 -4.24 -3.34 -1.87
C TRP A 122 -5.75 -3.22 -2.00
N GLY A 123 -6.44 -3.53 -0.90
CA GLY A 123 -7.87 -3.34 -0.75
C GLY A 123 -8.18 -2.79 0.62
N ASN A 124 -9.09 -1.83 0.70
CA ASN A 124 -9.61 -1.26 1.93
C ASN A 124 -11.13 -1.42 1.98
N VAL A 125 -11.65 -1.73 3.16
CA VAL A 125 -13.09 -1.76 3.41
C VAL A 125 -13.34 -0.94 4.67
N GLY A 126 -14.37 -0.11 4.66
CA GLY A 126 -14.68 0.71 5.82
C GLY A 126 -16.08 1.28 5.81
N ILE A 127 -16.36 2.07 6.85
CA ILE A 127 -17.62 2.78 7.04
C ILE A 127 -17.35 4.28 6.90
N ARG A 128 -18.12 4.96 6.05
CA ARG A 128 -18.13 6.41 5.89
C ARG A 128 -19.42 6.98 6.48
N ILE A 129 -19.27 7.76 7.54
CA ILE A 129 -20.37 8.51 8.14
C ILE A 129 -20.33 9.92 7.56
N ARG A 130 -21.42 10.33 6.88
CA ARG A 130 -21.62 11.70 6.41
C ARG A 130 -22.48 12.43 7.46
N PHE A 131 -22.01 13.59 7.92
CA PHE A 131 -22.73 14.48 8.84
C PHE A 131 -23.07 15.79 8.14
#